data_AF-A0A1W1CFY6-F1
#
_entry.id   AF-A0A1W1CFY6-F1
#
_cell.length_a   1.000
_cell.length_b   1.000
_cell.length_c   1.000
_cell.angle_alpha   90.00
_cell.angle_beta   90.00
_cell.angle_gamma   90.00
#
_symmetry.space_group_name_H-M   'P 1'
#
loop_
_entity.id
_entity.type
_entity.pdbx_description
1 polymer ?
#
loop_
_entity_poly.entity_id
_entity_poly.type
_entity_poly.pdbx_seq_one_letter_code
_entity_poly.pdbx_strand_id
1 'polypeptide(L)'
;MQQLPYDDTNIKSILTYAQGLVGKKISDLLETEKQDIDIKNKGIIGNIIEESYFKIKQNSSPLPDFSKVKVELKIIPLTQQIHKVAVKERTKICSINYQTLIDEEWESSHAKTKLNKILFIYYLYDKKDIKNSLVKKVDLWELSKDKSEIIIQDDWVRTKQKILDGYAHELSEKEFKVLSPARSGSGGIDKNGEKKDLVPQPNIKLQDKALKRAFTLKQSFTNQMWNELNSIKYESILEILNINSMKDFEIKILSALHLYEGKSIVEFSKIFDIKIPKGKNQIATIIKKAIGFKNVNSKIKEFEQLGIVIKTIKVKRQHAPRRHFISYNEITRV
;
A
#
# COMPACT_ATOMS: atom_id res chain seq x y z
N MET A 1 -37.37 4.51 -5.37
CA MET A 1 -36.01 4.07 -5.00
C MET A 1 -35.59 3.01 -6.01
N GLN A 2 -34.39 3.08 -6.55
CA GLN A 2 -33.88 2.02 -7.43
C GLN A 2 -33.72 0.75 -6.58
N GLN A 3 -34.34 -0.36 -6.99
CA GLN A 3 -34.22 -1.62 -6.29
C GLN A 3 -32.79 -2.16 -6.50
N LEU A 4 -32.05 -2.32 -5.40
CA LEU A 4 -30.70 -2.87 -5.44
C LEU A 4 -30.75 -4.40 -5.52
N PRO A 5 -29.79 -5.04 -6.23
CA PRO A 5 -29.69 -6.49 -6.30
C PRO A 5 -29.08 -7.13 -5.03
N TYR A 6 -28.84 -6.33 -3.99
CA TYR A 6 -28.31 -6.72 -2.69
C TYR A 6 -28.93 -5.84 -1.59
N ASP A 7 -28.85 -6.29 -0.34
CA ASP A 7 -29.22 -5.51 0.84
C ASP A 7 -28.05 -4.60 1.25
N ASP A 8 -28.22 -3.30 1.03
CA ASP A 8 -27.19 -2.29 1.31
C ASP A 8 -26.98 -1.99 2.80
N THR A 9 -27.80 -2.58 3.68
CA THR A 9 -27.62 -2.54 5.14
C THR A 9 -26.84 -3.75 5.68
N ASN A 10 -26.54 -4.74 4.85
CA ASN A 10 -25.96 -6.01 5.27
C ASN A 10 -24.66 -6.33 4.53
N ILE A 11 -23.53 -6.25 5.25
CA ILE A 11 -22.19 -6.54 4.71
C ILE A 11 -22.12 -7.93 4.06
N LYS A 12 -22.78 -8.94 4.64
CA LYS A 12 -22.77 -10.30 4.09
C LYS A 12 -23.53 -10.36 2.76
N SER A 13 -24.65 -9.64 2.64
CA SER A 13 -25.39 -9.55 1.37
C SER A 13 -24.53 -8.90 0.27
N ILE A 14 -23.90 -7.76 0.59
CA ILE A 14 -22.98 -7.06 -0.33
C ILE A 14 -21.81 -7.98 -0.74
N LEU A 15 -21.20 -8.69 0.21
CA LEU A 15 -20.07 -9.58 -0.09
C LEU A 15 -20.49 -10.79 -0.94
N THR A 16 -21.62 -11.42 -0.64
CA THR A 16 -22.17 -12.51 -1.46
C THR A 16 -22.48 -12.03 -2.88
N TYR A 17 -23.07 -10.83 -3.01
CA TYR A 17 -23.29 -10.24 -4.31
C TYR A 17 -21.97 -9.98 -5.05
N ALA A 18 -20.98 -9.36 -4.40
CA ALA A 18 -19.67 -9.11 -4.97
C ALA A 18 -18.94 -10.39 -5.42
N GLN A 19 -19.05 -11.49 -4.67
CA GLN A 19 -18.49 -12.79 -5.05
C GLN A 19 -19.03 -13.28 -6.40
N GLY A 20 -20.26 -12.91 -6.77
CA GLY A 20 -20.85 -13.18 -8.09
C GLY A 20 -20.14 -12.50 -9.27
N LEU A 21 -19.22 -11.56 -9.04
CA LEU A 21 -18.33 -11.01 -10.07
C LEU A 21 -17.20 -11.95 -10.46
N VAL A 22 -16.77 -12.84 -9.55
CA VAL A 22 -15.58 -13.66 -9.79
C VAL A 22 -15.78 -14.54 -11.02
N GLY A 23 -14.85 -14.46 -11.97
CA GLY A 23 -14.93 -15.18 -13.24
C GLY A 23 -15.66 -14.44 -14.37
N LYS A 24 -16.31 -13.29 -14.09
CA LYS A 24 -16.92 -12.46 -15.13
C LYS A 24 -15.90 -11.57 -15.82
N LYS A 25 -16.09 -11.39 -17.13
CA LYS A 25 -15.42 -10.36 -17.92
C LYS A 25 -16.15 -9.03 -17.78
N ILE A 26 -15.48 -7.94 -18.11
CA ILE A 26 -16.11 -6.61 -18.15
C ILE A 26 -17.22 -6.56 -19.22
N SER A 27 -17.06 -7.29 -20.33
CA SER A 27 -18.12 -7.47 -21.35
C SER A 27 -19.45 -7.96 -20.77
N ASP A 28 -19.40 -8.83 -19.75
CA ASP A 28 -20.57 -9.47 -19.17
C ASP A 28 -21.37 -8.50 -18.27
N LEU A 29 -20.82 -7.30 -18.02
CA LEU A 29 -21.42 -6.25 -17.20
C LEU A 29 -22.03 -5.13 -18.05
N LEU A 30 -21.82 -5.14 -19.36
CA LEU A 30 -22.34 -4.13 -20.27
C LEU A 30 -23.79 -4.43 -20.63
N GLU A 31 -24.61 -3.39 -20.76
CA GLU A 31 -26.03 -3.54 -21.13
C GLU A 31 -26.19 -3.90 -22.62
N THR A 32 -25.22 -3.50 -23.45
CA THR A 32 -25.17 -3.89 -24.87
C THR A 32 -23.72 -4.17 -25.30
N GLU A 33 -23.52 -5.16 -26.18
CA GLU A 33 -22.18 -5.49 -26.70
C GLU A 33 -21.53 -4.30 -27.46
N LYS A 34 -22.38 -3.44 -28.06
CA LYS A 34 -22.01 -2.25 -28.82
C LYS A 34 -21.75 -1.00 -27.98
N GLN A 35 -21.79 -1.10 -26.65
CA GLN A 35 -21.45 0.05 -25.81
C GLN A 35 -20.01 0.47 -26.11
N ASP A 36 -19.87 1.69 -26.63
CA ASP A 36 -18.57 2.31 -26.90
C ASP A 36 -17.93 2.63 -25.56
N ILE A 37 -16.78 1.99 -25.30
CA ILE A 37 -16.00 2.24 -24.11
C ILE A 37 -14.89 3.22 -24.50
N ASP A 38 -14.87 4.40 -23.87
CA ASP A 38 -13.75 5.31 -24.05
C ASP A 38 -12.50 4.75 -23.35
N ILE A 39 -11.67 4.06 -24.14
CA ILE A 39 -10.41 3.44 -23.69
C ILE A 39 -9.42 4.50 -23.18
N LYS A 40 -9.60 5.79 -23.52
CA LYS A 40 -8.74 6.87 -23.01
C LYS A 40 -9.03 7.19 -21.53
N ASN A 41 -10.21 6.83 -21.02
CA ASN A 41 -10.54 7.01 -19.61
C ASN A 41 -9.89 5.92 -18.75
N LYS A 42 -8.85 6.30 -18.00
CA LYS A 42 -8.05 5.41 -17.13
C LYS A 42 -8.89 4.70 -16.05
N GLY A 43 -10.05 5.23 -15.68
CA GLY A 43 -10.93 4.67 -14.64
C GLY A 43 -12.11 3.85 -15.16
N ILE A 44 -12.23 3.64 -16.47
CA ILE A 44 -13.49 3.17 -17.08
C ILE A 44 -13.98 1.81 -16.58
N ILE A 45 -13.06 0.87 -16.28
CA ILE A 45 -13.44 -0.44 -15.72
C ILE A 45 -14.00 -0.30 -14.30
N GLY A 46 -13.43 0.57 -13.48
CA GLY A 46 -13.94 0.87 -12.15
C GLY A 46 -15.37 1.40 -12.24
N ASN A 47 -15.57 2.41 -13.11
CA ASN A 47 -16.87 3.00 -13.36
C ASN A 47 -17.92 1.98 -13.82
N ILE A 48 -17.56 1.05 -14.72
CA ILE A 48 -18.48 -0.01 -15.18
C ILE A 48 -18.87 -0.94 -14.02
N ILE A 49 -17.92 -1.35 -13.19
CA ILE A 49 -18.23 -2.22 -12.04
C ILE A 49 -19.09 -1.48 -11.02
N GLU A 50 -18.78 -0.22 -10.72
CA GLU A 50 -19.56 0.63 -9.80
C GLU A 50 -20.99 0.83 -10.28
N GLU A 51 -21.17 1.33 -11.51
CA GLU A 51 -22.47 1.74 -12.04
C GLU A 51 -23.28 0.54 -12.55
N SER A 52 -22.70 -0.32 -13.38
CA SER A 52 -23.45 -1.41 -14.01
C SER A 52 -23.72 -2.57 -13.06
N TYR A 53 -22.77 -2.90 -12.18
CA TYR A 53 -22.93 -4.02 -11.25
C TYR A 53 -23.49 -3.58 -9.89
N PHE A 54 -22.80 -2.65 -9.21
CA PHE A 54 -23.22 -2.24 -7.87
C PHE A 54 -24.32 -1.18 -7.85
N LYS A 55 -24.68 -0.59 -9.00
CA LYS A 55 -25.66 0.51 -9.11
C LYS A 55 -25.26 1.74 -8.29
N ILE A 56 -23.95 1.96 -8.14
CA ILE A 56 -23.37 3.11 -7.45
C ILE A 56 -23.01 4.15 -8.51
N LYS A 57 -23.67 5.31 -8.47
CA LYS A 57 -23.36 6.43 -9.37
C LYS A 57 -22.04 7.08 -8.97
N GLN A 58 -21.22 7.45 -9.95
CA GLN A 58 -20.06 8.31 -9.70
C GLN A 58 -20.47 9.59 -8.98
N ASN A 59 -19.77 9.87 -7.88
CA ASN A 59 -20.00 11.05 -7.06
C ASN A 59 -18.71 11.46 -6.33
N SER A 60 -18.70 12.65 -5.75
CA SER A 60 -17.58 13.16 -4.94
C SER A 60 -17.84 13.07 -3.44
N SER A 61 -18.72 12.14 -3.01
CA SER A 61 -19.08 12.00 -1.60
C SER A 61 -17.86 11.64 -0.75
N PRO A 62 -17.72 12.26 0.44
CA PRO A 62 -16.70 11.87 1.38
C PRO A 62 -17.05 10.55 2.11
N LEU A 63 -18.27 10.05 1.97
CA LEU A 63 -18.67 8.80 2.62
C LEU A 63 -18.14 7.57 1.86
N PRO A 64 -18.05 6.42 2.54
CA PRO A 64 -17.80 5.16 1.87
C PRO A 64 -18.88 4.82 0.84
N ASP A 65 -18.50 4.10 -0.21
CA ASP A 65 -19.41 3.75 -1.32
C ASP A 65 -20.67 2.99 -0.83
N PHE A 66 -20.51 2.09 0.14
CA PHE A 66 -21.61 1.48 0.89
C PHE A 66 -21.77 2.16 2.26
N SER A 67 -22.31 3.38 2.25
CA SER A 67 -22.36 4.27 3.42
C SER A 67 -23.05 3.65 4.66
N LYS A 68 -24.16 2.91 4.49
CA LYS A 68 -24.92 2.30 5.60
C LYS A 68 -24.13 1.28 6.40
N VAL A 69 -23.16 0.61 5.76
CA VAL A 69 -22.28 -0.37 6.41
C VAL A 69 -20.83 0.11 6.55
N LYS A 70 -20.55 1.35 6.13
CA LYS A 70 -19.23 1.99 6.17
C LYS A 70 -18.15 1.17 5.45
N VAL A 71 -18.45 0.67 4.26
CA VAL A 71 -17.51 -0.08 3.41
C VAL A 71 -17.19 0.72 2.15
N GLU A 72 -15.90 0.92 1.87
CA GLU A 72 -15.41 1.53 0.63
C GLU A 72 -15.23 0.44 -0.44
N LEU A 73 -15.54 0.73 -1.70
CA LEU A 73 -15.29 -0.14 -2.84
C LEU A 73 -13.99 0.28 -3.53
N LYS A 74 -13.09 -0.68 -3.80
CA LYS A 74 -11.88 -0.44 -4.59
C LYS A 74 -11.68 -1.52 -5.64
N ILE A 75 -11.66 -1.09 -6.89
CA ILE A 75 -11.40 -1.93 -8.05
C ILE A 75 -9.89 -1.90 -8.34
N ILE A 76 -9.23 -3.06 -8.20
CA ILE A 76 -7.78 -3.19 -8.25
C ILE A 76 -7.35 -3.90 -9.53
N PRO A 77 -6.69 -3.19 -10.47
CA PRO A 77 -6.14 -3.81 -11.65
C PRO A 77 -4.93 -4.68 -11.32
N LEU A 78 -4.92 -5.87 -11.89
CA LEU A 78 -3.80 -6.79 -11.91
C LEU A 78 -3.18 -6.81 -13.31
N THR A 79 -1.88 -7.06 -13.37
CA THR A 79 -1.14 -7.30 -14.60
C THR A 79 -0.52 -8.69 -14.58
N GLN A 80 -0.54 -9.35 -15.74
CA GLN A 80 0.24 -10.57 -15.95
C GLN A 80 1.71 -10.18 -16.18
N GLN A 81 2.61 -10.72 -15.35
CA GLN A 81 4.05 -10.73 -15.59
C GLN A 81 4.49 -12.13 -16.00
N ILE A 82 5.75 -12.29 -16.44
CA ILE A 82 6.28 -13.54 -17.00
C ILE A 82 6.00 -14.76 -16.08
N HIS A 83 6.14 -14.58 -14.76
CA HIS A 83 6.00 -15.68 -13.79
C HIS A 83 5.00 -15.40 -12.66
N LYS A 84 4.27 -14.28 -12.69
CA LYS A 84 3.35 -13.92 -11.61
C LYS A 84 2.29 -12.92 -12.04
N VAL A 85 1.19 -12.92 -11.33
CA VAL A 85 0.19 -11.85 -11.34
C VAL A 85 0.53 -10.86 -10.23
N ALA A 86 0.51 -9.57 -10.54
CA ALA A 86 0.81 -8.50 -9.58
C ALA A 86 -0.20 -7.36 -9.72
N VAL A 87 -0.39 -6.59 -8.65
CA VAL A 87 -1.17 -5.35 -8.71
C VAL A 87 -0.47 -4.38 -9.68
N LYS A 88 -1.24 -3.71 -10.54
CA LYS A 88 -0.72 -2.87 -11.63
C LYS A 88 -0.35 -1.46 -11.19
N GLU A 89 -1.06 -0.90 -10.22
CA GLU A 89 -0.89 0.50 -9.78
C GLU A 89 -1.22 0.72 -8.31
N ARG A 90 -0.92 1.91 -7.80
CA ARG A 90 -1.33 2.36 -6.45
C ARG A 90 -2.84 2.56 -6.37
N THR A 91 -3.41 2.41 -5.17
CA THR A 91 -4.86 2.51 -4.96
C THR A 91 -5.22 3.85 -4.33
N LYS A 92 -5.99 4.68 -5.03
CA LYS A 92 -6.50 5.95 -4.48
C LYS A 92 -7.56 5.71 -3.42
N ILE A 93 -7.41 6.35 -2.26
CA ILE A 93 -8.36 6.29 -1.14
C ILE A 93 -9.25 7.53 -1.15
N CYS A 94 -8.67 8.71 -0.93
CA CYS A 94 -9.39 9.98 -0.90
C CYS A 94 -8.52 11.13 -1.36
N SER A 95 -9.14 12.23 -1.80
CA SER A 95 -8.41 13.47 -2.06
C SER A 95 -8.01 14.15 -0.75
N ILE A 96 -6.83 14.78 -0.74
CA ILE A 96 -6.35 15.53 0.42
C ILE A 96 -6.82 16.97 0.26
N ASN A 97 -7.60 17.45 1.23
CA ASN A 97 -7.87 18.86 1.40
C ASN A 97 -6.92 19.42 2.46
N TYR A 98 -5.91 20.19 2.04
CA TYR A 98 -4.90 20.71 2.97
C TYR A 98 -5.49 21.60 4.06
N GLN A 99 -6.58 22.32 3.75
CA GLN A 99 -7.21 23.26 4.68
C GLN A 99 -7.90 22.53 5.83
N THR A 100 -8.57 21.40 5.56
CA THR A 100 -9.30 20.66 6.60
C THR A 100 -8.45 19.60 7.27
N LEU A 101 -7.44 19.04 6.59
CA LEU A 101 -6.62 17.95 7.14
C LEU A 101 -5.87 18.36 8.42
N ILE A 102 -5.47 19.63 8.54
CA ILE A 102 -4.75 20.13 9.72
C ILE A 102 -5.59 20.08 11.00
N ASP A 103 -6.92 20.06 10.85
CA ASP A 103 -7.88 20.01 11.96
C ASP A 103 -8.46 18.60 12.18
N GLU A 104 -8.17 17.65 11.28
CA GLU A 104 -8.61 16.26 11.42
C GLU A 104 -7.78 15.52 12.46
N GLU A 105 -8.38 14.59 13.19
CA GLU A 105 -7.67 13.59 14.01
C GLU A 105 -7.76 12.21 13.35
N TRP A 106 -6.77 11.34 13.55
CA TRP A 106 -6.70 10.04 12.83
C TRP A 106 -8.00 9.25 12.91
N GLU A 107 -8.53 9.06 14.12
CA GLU A 107 -9.73 8.24 14.38
C GLU A 107 -10.99 8.75 13.68
N SER A 108 -11.11 10.07 13.51
CA SER A 108 -12.25 10.72 12.86
C SER A 108 -11.92 11.23 11.45
N SER A 109 -10.72 10.95 10.94
CA SER A 109 -10.26 11.49 9.66
C SER A 109 -11.06 10.94 8.48
N HIS A 110 -11.12 11.72 7.41
CA HIS A 110 -11.75 11.27 6.16
C HIS A 110 -11.02 10.05 5.59
N ALA A 111 -9.69 10.03 5.71
CA ALA A 111 -8.86 8.91 5.30
C ALA A 111 -9.19 7.63 6.08
N LYS A 112 -9.22 7.69 7.42
CA LYS A 112 -9.56 6.54 8.28
C LYS A 112 -10.96 6.02 7.99
N THR A 113 -11.93 6.91 7.78
CA THR A 113 -13.31 6.53 7.43
C THR A 113 -13.36 5.63 6.20
N LYS A 114 -12.63 5.96 5.14
CA LYS A 114 -12.56 5.14 3.91
C LYS A 114 -11.61 3.94 4.01
N LEU A 115 -10.58 4.01 4.86
CA LEU A 115 -9.63 2.91 5.07
C LEU A 115 -10.16 1.83 6.02
N ASN A 116 -11.15 2.12 6.87
CA ASN A 116 -11.51 1.22 7.95
C ASN A 116 -11.98 -0.16 7.46
N LYS A 117 -12.77 -0.18 6.37
CA LYS A 117 -13.23 -1.39 5.69
C LYS A 117 -13.26 -1.17 4.18
N ILE A 118 -12.56 -2.00 3.43
CA ILE A 118 -12.49 -1.91 1.97
C ILE A 118 -12.88 -3.25 1.35
N LEU A 119 -13.86 -3.22 0.46
CA LEU A 119 -14.17 -4.31 -0.46
C LEU A 119 -13.29 -4.16 -1.70
N PHE A 120 -12.29 -5.03 -1.84
CA PHE A 120 -11.40 -5.08 -2.99
C PHE A 120 -11.96 -6.00 -4.08
N ILE A 121 -12.06 -5.49 -5.30
CA ILE A 121 -12.38 -6.28 -6.52
C ILE A 121 -11.13 -6.35 -7.38
N TYR A 122 -10.48 -7.52 -7.42
CA TYR A 122 -9.26 -7.72 -8.19
C TYR A 122 -9.57 -8.25 -9.58
N TYR A 123 -9.09 -7.58 -10.63
CA TYR A 123 -9.32 -8.00 -12.00
C TYR A 123 -8.04 -8.03 -12.82
N LEU A 124 -7.88 -9.02 -13.70
CA LEU A 124 -6.76 -9.11 -14.63
C LEU A 124 -7.03 -8.19 -15.82
N TYR A 125 -6.22 -7.14 -15.94
CA TYR A 125 -6.32 -6.16 -17.02
C TYR A 125 -5.82 -6.75 -18.33
N ASP A 126 -6.68 -6.80 -19.34
CA ASP A 126 -6.30 -7.13 -20.70
C ASP A 126 -5.95 -5.84 -21.47
N LYS A 127 -4.68 -5.72 -21.88
CA LYS A 127 -4.17 -4.55 -22.60
C LYS A 127 -4.64 -4.50 -24.06
N LYS A 128 -4.94 -5.66 -24.67
CA LYS A 128 -5.39 -5.74 -26.06
C LYS A 128 -6.87 -5.38 -26.17
N ASP A 129 -7.66 -5.84 -25.21
CA ASP A 129 -9.08 -5.54 -25.15
C ASP A 129 -9.57 -5.44 -23.71
N ILE A 130 -9.83 -4.22 -23.24
CA ILE A 130 -10.28 -3.97 -21.88
C ILE A 130 -11.60 -4.67 -21.54
N LYS A 131 -12.47 -4.95 -22.52
CA LYS A 131 -13.74 -5.68 -22.31
C LYS A 131 -13.49 -7.12 -21.86
N ASN A 132 -12.38 -7.71 -22.30
CA ASN A 132 -11.95 -9.05 -21.91
C ASN A 132 -11.23 -9.13 -20.56
N SER A 133 -11.06 -7.99 -19.86
CA SER A 133 -10.50 -7.98 -18.51
C SER A 133 -11.37 -8.84 -17.58
N LEU A 134 -10.73 -9.68 -16.76
CA LEU A 134 -11.40 -10.75 -16.02
C LEU A 134 -11.32 -10.53 -14.51
N VAL A 135 -12.46 -10.48 -13.81
CA VAL A 135 -12.46 -10.42 -12.35
C VAL A 135 -11.96 -11.74 -11.77
N LYS A 136 -10.91 -11.67 -10.94
CA LYS A 136 -10.21 -12.83 -10.39
C LYS A 136 -10.61 -13.16 -8.96
N LYS A 137 -10.74 -12.15 -8.10
CA LYS A 137 -11.06 -12.33 -6.67
C LYS A 137 -11.77 -11.12 -6.10
N VAL A 138 -12.47 -11.36 -5.01
CA VAL A 138 -13.05 -10.35 -4.13
C VAL A 138 -12.53 -10.60 -2.72
N ASP A 139 -12.21 -9.54 -2.00
CA ASP A 139 -11.75 -9.58 -0.62
C ASP A 139 -12.34 -8.44 0.20
N LEU A 140 -12.72 -8.73 1.45
CA LEU A 140 -13.14 -7.72 2.41
C LEU A 140 -12.02 -7.54 3.44
N TRP A 141 -11.30 -6.45 3.31
CA TRP A 141 -10.23 -6.09 4.22
C TRP A 141 -10.74 -5.13 5.31
N GLU A 142 -10.29 -5.37 6.55
CA GLU A 142 -10.62 -4.54 7.70
C GLU A 142 -9.33 -4.08 8.37
N LEU A 143 -9.13 -2.76 8.43
CA LEU A 143 -7.93 -2.16 8.98
C LEU A 143 -7.67 -2.58 10.43
N SER A 144 -8.73 -2.67 11.25
CA SER A 144 -8.65 -3.09 12.67
C SER A 144 -8.09 -4.50 12.89
N LYS A 145 -8.07 -5.34 11.85
CA LYS A 145 -7.52 -6.71 11.90
C LYS A 145 -6.09 -6.78 11.36
N ASP A 146 -5.54 -5.67 10.89
CA ASP A 146 -4.23 -5.61 10.25
C ASP A 146 -3.28 -4.72 11.04
N LYS A 147 -2.19 -5.32 11.57
CA LYS A 147 -1.15 -4.57 12.30
C LYS A 147 -0.49 -3.47 11.47
N SER A 148 -0.66 -3.49 10.15
CA SER A 148 -0.20 -2.41 9.26
C SER A 148 -0.88 -1.07 9.55
N GLU A 149 -1.95 -1.04 10.35
CA GLU A 149 -2.58 0.19 10.81
C GLU A 149 -1.57 1.17 11.42
N ILE A 150 -0.62 0.71 12.24
CA ILE A 150 0.37 1.59 12.86
C ILE A 150 1.24 2.31 11.81
N ILE A 151 1.48 1.66 10.67
CA ILE A 151 2.27 2.22 9.55
C ILE A 151 1.43 3.26 8.80
N ILE A 152 0.16 2.93 8.53
CA ILE A 152 -0.78 3.79 7.80
C ILE A 152 -1.06 5.06 8.61
N GLN A 153 -1.30 4.93 9.92
CA GLN A 153 -1.50 6.05 10.83
C GLN A 153 -0.25 6.94 10.88
N ASP A 154 0.95 6.36 11.04
CA ASP A 154 2.22 7.09 11.07
C ASP A 154 2.43 7.89 9.77
N ASP A 155 2.12 7.32 8.60
CA ASP A 155 2.17 8.04 7.33
C ASP A 155 1.14 9.18 7.22
N TRP A 156 -0.07 8.96 7.72
CA TRP A 156 -1.11 10.00 7.73
C TRP A 156 -0.69 11.16 8.64
N VAL A 157 -0.20 10.87 9.86
CA VAL A 157 0.29 11.88 10.81
C VAL A 157 1.46 12.65 10.21
N ARG A 158 2.42 11.97 9.57
CA ARG A 158 3.54 12.64 8.89
C ARG A 158 3.08 13.55 7.75
N THR A 159 2.03 13.16 7.03
CA THR A 159 1.42 14.00 6.00
C THR A 159 0.79 15.25 6.62
N LYS A 160 -0.05 15.09 7.65
CA LYS A 160 -0.68 16.18 8.41
C LYS A 160 0.37 17.14 8.94
N GLN A 161 1.41 16.62 9.60
CA GLN A 161 2.48 17.43 10.19
C GLN A 161 3.21 18.26 9.15
N LYS A 162 3.60 17.66 8.01
CA LYS A 162 4.31 18.40 6.94
C LYS A 162 3.46 19.52 6.33
N ILE A 163 2.14 19.36 6.28
CA ILE A 163 1.21 20.42 5.84
C ILE A 163 1.09 21.50 6.91
N LEU A 164 0.96 21.12 8.19
CA LEU A 164 0.91 22.03 9.32
C LEU A 164 2.19 22.87 9.43
N ASP A 165 3.34 22.28 9.14
CA ASP A 165 4.63 22.97 9.13
C ASP A 165 4.81 23.92 7.93
N GLY A 166 3.88 23.93 6.97
CA GLY A 166 3.89 24.79 5.79
C GLY A 166 4.73 24.27 4.61
N TYR A 167 4.95 22.95 4.57
CA TYR A 167 5.75 22.26 3.56
C TYR A 167 4.92 21.31 2.66
N ALA A 168 3.63 21.59 2.45
CA ALA A 168 2.77 20.77 1.58
C ALA A 168 3.31 20.69 0.13
N HIS A 169 3.94 21.77 -0.34
CA HIS A 169 4.58 21.86 -1.65
C HIS A 169 5.78 20.90 -1.81
N GLU A 170 6.42 20.48 -0.71
CA GLU A 170 7.54 19.53 -0.69
C GLU A 170 7.12 18.07 -0.47
N LEU A 171 5.83 17.78 -0.29
CA LEU A 171 5.36 16.41 -0.12
C LEU A 171 5.86 15.50 -1.25
N SER A 172 6.43 14.36 -0.91
CA SER A 172 6.93 13.38 -1.87
C SER A 172 6.54 11.98 -1.46
N GLU A 173 6.03 11.17 -2.40
CA GLU A 173 5.60 9.80 -2.10
C GLU A 173 6.71 8.92 -1.54
N LYS A 174 7.98 9.24 -1.83
CA LYS A 174 9.15 8.50 -1.35
C LYS A 174 9.32 8.56 0.17
N GLU A 175 8.83 9.63 0.81
CA GLU A 175 8.93 9.86 2.26
C GLU A 175 8.00 8.93 3.06
N PHE A 176 6.96 8.40 2.41
CA PHE A 176 5.89 7.63 3.05
C PHE A 176 6.06 6.14 2.85
N LYS A 177 5.41 5.33 3.67
CA LYS A 177 5.66 3.90 3.76
C LYS A 177 4.63 3.05 3.02
N VAL A 178 3.36 3.21 3.38
CA VAL A 178 2.19 2.50 2.85
C VAL A 178 1.16 3.49 2.33
N LEU A 179 0.83 4.54 3.10
CA LEU A 179 -0.14 5.55 2.70
C LEU A 179 0.61 6.81 2.22
N SER A 180 0.63 7.08 0.92
CA SER A 180 1.35 8.22 0.35
C SER A 180 0.42 9.33 -0.14
N PRO A 181 0.81 10.61 0.00
CA PRO A 181 0.13 11.74 -0.62
C PRO A 181 0.60 11.89 -2.07
N ALA A 182 0.01 11.10 -2.97
CA ALA A 182 0.34 11.11 -4.39
C ALA A 182 -0.24 12.33 -5.10
N ARG A 183 0.47 12.86 -6.11
CA ARG A 183 -0.08 13.93 -6.97
C ARG A 183 -1.37 13.46 -7.64
N SER A 184 -2.36 14.35 -7.67
CA SER A 184 -3.67 14.10 -8.28
C SER A 184 -4.02 15.25 -9.21
N GLY A 185 -4.59 14.93 -10.37
CA GLY A 185 -4.96 15.92 -11.39
C GLY A 185 -4.37 15.58 -12.75
N SER A 186 -4.57 16.48 -13.71
CA SER A 186 -4.13 16.31 -15.09
C SER A 186 -2.62 16.48 -15.25
N GLY A 187 -1.99 17.25 -14.36
CA GLY A 187 -0.57 17.60 -14.44
C GLY A 187 -0.23 18.48 -15.63
N GLY A 188 1.05 18.89 -15.70
CA GLY A 188 1.57 19.73 -16.76
C GLY A 188 1.52 21.23 -16.45
N ILE A 189 1.72 22.03 -17.49
CA ILE A 189 1.79 23.49 -17.43
C ILE A 189 0.57 24.03 -18.18
N ASP A 190 -0.04 25.10 -17.67
CA ASP A 190 -1.16 25.78 -18.32
C ASP A 190 -0.68 26.78 -19.40
N LYS A 191 -1.62 27.47 -20.05
CA LYS A 191 -1.34 28.44 -21.10
C LYS A 191 -0.51 29.64 -20.64
N ASN A 192 -0.42 29.89 -19.34
CA ASN A 192 0.29 31.02 -18.75
C ASN A 192 1.68 30.62 -18.24
N GLY A 193 2.10 29.36 -18.42
CA GLY A 193 3.39 28.88 -17.90
C GLY A 193 3.33 28.39 -16.44
N GLU A 194 2.14 28.34 -15.82
CA GLU A 194 1.99 27.90 -14.43
C GLU A 194 1.70 26.40 -14.33
N LYS A 195 2.14 25.76 -13.24
CA LYS A 195 1.80 24.35 -12.98
C LYS A 195 0.30 24.22 -12.77
N LYS A 196 -0.33 23.26 -13.48
CA LYS A 196 -1.73 22.89 -13.24
C LYS A 196 -1.90 22.25 -11.86
N ASP A 197 -3.14 22.21 -11.41
CA ASP A 197 -3.56 21.54 -10.17
C ASP A 197 -2.94 22.10 -8.88
N LEU A 198 -2.50 23.36 -8.89
CA LEU A 198 -2.08 24.06 -7.67
C LEU A 198 -3.30 24.40 -6.81
N VAL A 199 -3.18 24.18 -5.50
CA VAL A 199 -4.19 24.52 -4.49
C VAL A 199 -3.52 25.27 -3.32
N PRO A 200 -4.23 26.16 -2.61
CA PRO A 200 -3.68 26.84 -1.45
C PRO A 200 -3.29 25.85 -0.34
N GLN A 201 -2.14 26.07 0.30
CA GLN A 201 -1.78 25.38 1.56
C GLN A 201 -2.09 26.29 2.76
N PRO A 202 -2.51 25.75 3.92
CA PRO A 202 -3.04 26.57 5.03
C PRO A 202 -1.96 27.41 5.72
N ASN A 203 -0.79 26.81 5.98
CA ASN A 203 0.33 27.48 6.63
C ASN A 203 1.42 27.76 5.60
N ILE A 204 1.92 29.00 5.56
CA ILE A 204 2.88 29.45 4.55
C ILE A 204 4.25 29.62 5.21
N LYS A 205 5.24 28.84 4.75
CA LYS A 205 6.66 29.06 5.06
C LYS A 205 7.45 29.54 3.86
N LEU A 206 7.32 28.85 2.73
CA LEU A 206 8.09 29.12 1.50
C LEU A 206 7.21 29.37 0.28
N GLN A 207 6.12 28.62 0.12
CA GLN A 207 5.18 28.76 -0.99
C GLN A 207 3.75 28.91 -0.45
N ASP A 208 2.89 29.63 -1.15
CA ASP A 208 1.47 29.80 -0.82
C ASP A 208 0.60 28.67 -1.40
N LYS A 209 1.07 28.03 -2.47
CA LYS A 209 0.38 26.93 -3.17
C LYS A 209 1.21 25.66 -3.19
N ALA A 210 0.50 24.53 -3.26
CA ALA A 210 1.06 23.20 -3.43
C ALA A 210 0.28 22.42 -4.48
N LEU A 211 0.90 21.43 -5.10
CA LEU A 211 0.19 20.54 -6.03
C LEU A 211 -0.90 19.76 -5.29
N LYS A 212 -2.07 19.62 -5.89
CA LYS A 212 -3.19 18.80 -5.38
C LYS A 212 -2.76 17.34 -5.23
N ARG A 213 -3.18 16.73 -4.13
CA ARG A 213 -2.82 15.34 -3.78
C ARG A 213 -4.02 14.51 -3.36
N ALA A 214 -3.81 13.21 -3.35
CA ALA A 214 -4.72 12.21 -2.81
C ALA A 214 -3.93 11.23 -1.95
N PHE A 215 -4.54 10.74 -0.87
CA PHE A 215 -4.02 9.61 -0.15
C PHE A 215 -4.17 8.35 -1.02
N THR A 216 -3.07 7.63 -1.19
CA THR A 216 -3.03 6.38 -1.96
C THR A 216 -2.30 5.29 -1.18
N LEU A 217 -2.83 4.07 -1.19
CA LEU A 217 -2.08 2.90 -0.77
C LEU A 217 -1.05 2.56 -1.85
N LYS A 218 0.21 2.43 -1.44
CA LYS A 218 1.29 2.04 -2.35
C LYS A 218 1.04 0.65 -2.93
N GLN A 219 1.46 0.48 -4.18
CA GLN A 219 1.37 -0.79 -4.91
C GLN A 219 2.03 -1.95 -4.15
N SER A 220 3.12 -1.70 -3.42
CA SER A 220 3.80 -2.71 -2.60
C SER A 220 2.89 -3.31 -1.53
N PHE A 221 2.09 -2.47 -0.87
CA PHE A 221 1.14 -2.87 0.16
C PHE A 221 -0.01 -3.70 -0.43
N THR A 222 -0.70 -3.19 -1.44
CA THR A 222 -1.81 -3.91 -2.07
C THR A 222 -1.36 -5.18 -2.80
N ASN A 223 -0.12 -5.21 -3.31
CA ASN A 223 0.46 -6.42 -3.87
C ASN A 223 0.78 -7.47 -2.80
N GLN A 224 1.19 -7.06 -1.58
CA GLN A 224 1.33 -7.99 -0.47
C GLN A 224 -0.02 -8.59 -0.08
N MET A 225 -1.08 -7.79 0.00
CA MET A 225 -2.44 -8.28 0.26
C MET A 225 -2.90 -9.28 -0.81
N TRP A 226 -2.69 -8.96 -2.09
CA TRP A 226 -2.96 -9.88 -3.21
C TRP A 226 -2.20 -11.21 -3.07
N ASN A 227 -0.93 -11.16 -2.68
CA ASN A 227 -0.12 -12.35 -2.49
C ASN A 227 -0.66 -13.22 -1.33
N GLU A 228 -0.98 -12.61 -0.20
CA GLU A 228 -1.56 -13.29 0.98
C GLU A 228 -2.90 -13.96 0.64
N LEU A 229 -3.75 -13.26 -0.12
CA LEU A 229 -4.99 -13.82 -0.70
C LEU A 229 -4.76 -15.02 -1.64
N ASN A 230 -3.55 -15.17 -2.18
CA ASN A 230 -3.14 -16.29 -3.04
C ASN A 230 -2.24 -17.29 -2.29
N SER A 231 -2.47 -17.42 -0.98
CA SER A 231 -1.84 -18.44 -0.12
C SER A 231 -0.32 -18.30 0.03
N ILE A 232 0.25 -17.13 -0.31
CA ILE A 232 1.63 -16.83 0.02
C ILE A 232 1.68 -16.52 1.53
N LYS A 233 2.43 -17.35 2.26
CA LYS A 233 2.60 -17.18 3.70
C LYS A 233 3.65 -16.13 4.01
N TYR A 234 3.36 -15.33 5.03
CA TYR A 234 4.25 -14.31 5.56
C TYR A 234 4.48 -14.53 7.06
N GLU A 235 5.65 -14.13 7.53
CA GLU A 235 5.90 -13.87 8.95
C GLU A 235 5.92 -12.33 9.14
N SER A 236 5.34 -11.85 10.24
CA SER A 236 5.30 -10.42 10.57
C SER A 236 6.45 -10.06 11.52
N ILE A 237 7.24 -9.06 11.13
CA ILE A 237 8.28 -8.51 12.01
C ILE A 237 7.69 -7.73 13.17
N LEU A 238 6.51 -7.12 12.97
CA LEU A 238 5.79 -6.41 14.02
C LEU A 238 5.34 -7.36 15.12
N GLU A 239 4.92 -8.57 14.75
CA GLU A 239 4.56 -9.62 15.70
C GLU A 239 5.79 -10.19 16.40
N ILE A 240 6.82 -10.58 15.64
CA ILE A 240 8.04 -11.21 16.18
C ILE A 240 8.73 -10.29 17.20
N LEU A 241 8.83 -9.00 16.90
CA LEU A 241 9.50 -8.02 17.77
C LEU A 241 8.54 -7.26 18.69
N ASN A 242 7.25 -7.61 18.69
CA ASN A 242 6.19 -6.91 19.43
C ASN A 242 6.25 -5.37 19.23
N ILE A 243 6.33 -4.93 17.98
CA ILE A 243 6.36 -3.51 17.62
C ILE A 243 4.91 -2.99 17.56
N ASN A 244 4.63 -1.99 18.40
CA ASN A 244 3.32 -1.32 18.46
C ASN A 244 3.38 0.14 17.99
N SER A 245 4.57 0.62 17.61
CA SER A 245 4.82 1.99 17.15
C SER A 245 5.90 2.01 16.09
N MET A 246 5.75 2.85 15.07
CA MET A 246 6.77 3.02 14.03
C MET A 246 8.05 3.67 14.53
N LYS A 247 8.03 4.34 15.69
CA LYS A 247 9.25 4.83 16.36
C LYS A 247 10.16 3.68 16.80
N ASP A 248 9.56 2.54 17.16
CA ASP A 248 10.28 1.38 17.66
C ASP A 248 10.74 0.44 16.53
N PHE A 249 10.21 0.60 15.31
CA PHE A 249 10.42 -0.35 14.22
C PHE A 249 11.90 -0.57 13.92
N GLU A 250 12.63 0.51 13.65
CA GLU A 250 14.06 0.44 13.34
C GLU A 250 14.89 0.07 14.56
N ILE A 251 14.58 0.68 15.71
CA ILE A 251 15.29 0.44 16.98
C ILE A 251 15.25 -1.04 17.36
N LYS A 252 14.08 -1.68 17.29
CA LYS A 252 13.94 -3.10 17.64
C LYS A 252 14.62 -4.02 16.64
N ILE A 253 14.58 -3.71 15.35
CA ILE A 253 15.31 -4.48 14.33
C ILE A 253 16.81 -4.40 14.61
N LEU A 254 17.36 -3.18 14.79
CA LEU A 254 18.77 -2.97 15.07
C LEU A 254 19.18 -3.65 16.39
N SER A 255 18.37 -3.53 17.44
CA SER A 255 18.63 -4.19 18.73
C SER A 255 18.72 -5.72 18.57
N ALA A 256 17.80 -6.34 17.82
CA ALA A 256 17.83 -7.78 17.56
C ALA A 256 19.10 -8.21 16.79
N LEU A 257 19.57 -7.35 15.88
CA LEU A 257 20.79 -7.60 15.10
C LEU A 257 22.07 -7.39 15.94
N HIS A 258 22.11 -6.37 16.79
CA HIS A 258 23.26 -6.04 17.65
C HIS A 258 23.60 -7.14 18.67
N LEU A 259 22.63 -7.98 19.06
CA LEU A 259 22.89 -9.15 19.92
C LEU A 259 23.97 -10.08 19.37
N TYR A 260 24.19 -10.06 18.05
CA TYR A 260 25.14 -10.92 17.36
C TYR A 260 26.34 -10.14 16.78
N GLU A 261 26.51 -8.87 17.16
CA GLU A 261 27.64 -8.06 16.75
C GLU A 261 28.96 -8.70 17.20
N GLY A 262 29.99 -8.65 16.33
CA GLY A 262 31.30 -9.23 16.61
C GLY A 262 31.37 -10.77 16.53
N LYS A 263 30.24 -11.48 16.36
CA LYS A 263 30.24 -12.93 16.14
C LYS A 263 30.64 -13.27 14.71
N SER A 264 31.51 -14.27 14.56
CA SER A 264 31.80 -14.88 13.27
C SER A 264 30.59 -15.67 12.75
N ILE A 265 30.56 -15.90 11.43
CA ILE A 265 29.53 -16.74 10.79
C ILE A 265 29.53 -18.16 11.38
N VAL A 266 30.70 -18.67 11.78
CA VAL A 266 30.84 -19.99 12.40
C VAL A 266 30.20 -20.01 13.79
N GLU A 267 30.43 -18.98 14.61
CA GLU A 267 29.78 -18.86 15.92
C GLU A 267 28.27 -18.68 15.77
N PHE A 268 27.81 -17.85 14.85
CA PHE A 268 26.37 -17.66 14.58
C PHE A 268 25.70 -18.97 14.17
N SER A 269 26.36 -19.75 13.30
CA SER A 269 25.87 -21.07 12.86
C SER A 269 25.68 -22.03 14.04
N LYS A 270 26.58 -21.99 15.03
CA LYS A 270 26.48 -22.79 16.25
C LYS A 270 25.37 -22.30 17.19
N ILE A 271 25.23 -20.98 17.37
CA ILE A 271 24.21 -20.38 18.26
C ILE A 271 22.80 -20.81 17.85
N PHE A 272 22.53 -20.83 16.55
CA PHE A 272 21.20 -21.12 16.02
C PHE A 272 21.01 -22.57 15.57
N ASP A 273 22.04 -23.41 15.72
CA ASP A 273 22.07 -24.78 15.21
C ASP A 273 21.59 -24.87 13.74
N ILE A 274 22.18 -24.04 12.87
CA ILE A 274 21.85 -24.01 11.45
C ILE A 274 23.07 -24.07 10.57
N LYS A 275 22.95 -24.76 9.44
CA LYS A 275 23.90 -24.65 8.34
C LYS A 275 23.65 -23.36 7.56
N ILE A 276 24.59 -22.42 7.61
CA ILE A 276 24.49 -21.18 6.86
C ILE A 276 24.93 -21.44 5.40
N PRO A 277 24.09 -21.13 4.40
CA PRO A 277 24.46 -21.34 3.00
C PRO A 277 25.62 -20.42 2.60
N LYS A 278 26.44 -20.88 1.64
CA LYS A 278 27.46 -20.02 1.00
C LYS A 278 26.79 -19.21 -0.11
N GLY A 279 27.25 -17.97 -0.34
CA GLY A 279 26.79 -17.12 -1.46
C GLY A 279 25.72 -16.09 -1.06
N LYS A 280 24.90 -15.66 -2.03
CA LYS A 280 23.99 -14.50 -1.89
C LYS A 280 22.93 -14.65 -0.78
N ASN A 281 22.53 -15.89 -0.46
CA ASN A 281 21.48 -16.18 0.53
C ASN A 281 21.99 -16.25 1.98
N GLN A 282 23.31 -16.26 2.19
CA GLN A 282 23.94 -16.34 3.52
C GLN A 282 23.38 -15.28 4.48
N ILE A 283 23.31 -14.05 3.99
CA ILE A 283 22.95 -12.87 4.77
C ILE A 283 21.46 -12.89 5.13
N ALA A 284 20.60 -13.20 4.16
CA ALA A 284 19.17 -13.26 4.40
C ALA A 284 18.84 -14.27 5.50
N THR A 285 19.56 -15.40 5.51
CA THR A 285 19.49 -16.39 6.60
C THR A 285 19.91 -15.81 7.94
N ILE A 286 21.07 -15.13 8.01
CA ILE A 286 21.58 -14.53 9.26
C ILE A 286 20.60 -13.49 9.81
N ILE A 287 20.17 -12.53 8.99
CA ILE A 287 19.28 -11.45 9.43
C ILE A 287 17.94 -12.00 9.90
N LYS A 288 17.34 -12.94 9.16
CA LYS A 288 16.08 -13.57 9.57
C LYS A 288 16.23 -14.30 10.90
N LYS A 289 17.33 -15.04 11.10
CA LYS A 289 17.55 -15.76 12.35
C LYS A 289 17.83 -14.82 13.52
N ALA A 290 18.63 -13.79 13.30
CA ALA A 290 18.93 -12.77 14.30
C ALA A 290 17.68 -12.03 14.78
N ILE A 291 16.76 -11.70 13.85
CA ILE A 291 15.48 -11.06 14.19
C ILE A 291 14.51 -12.03 14.90
N GLY A 292 14.67 -13.34 14.70
CA GLY A 292 13.83 -14.36 15.36
C GLY A 292 12.83 -15.07 14.43
N PHE A 293 12.99 -14.97 13.11
CA PHE A 293 12.15 -15.71 12.16
C PHE A 293 12.38 -17.22 12.26
N LYS A 294 11.28 -17.98 12.26
CA LYS A 294 11.33 -19.44 12.40
C LYS A 294 11.89 -20.07 11.13
N ASN A 295 11.46 -19.60 9.97
CA ASN A 295 11.86 -20.15 8.67
C ASN A 295 12.61 -19.11 7.82
N VAL A 296 13.82 -19.47 7.40
CA VAL A 296 14.71 -18.61 6.59
C VAL A 296 14.17 -18.33 5.19
N ASN A 297 13.24 -19.16 4.71
CA ASN A 297 12.58 -19.00 3.42
C ASN A 297 11.28 -18.18 3.51
N SER A 298 10.80 -17.88 4.72
CA SER A 298 9.58 -17.07 4.89
C SER A 298 9.76 -15.68 4.30
N LYS A 299 8.70 -15.18 3.69
CA LYS A 299 8.61 -13.77 3.31
C LYS A 299 8.28 -12.94 4.55
N ILE A 300 8.82 -11.73 4.59
CA ILE A 300 8.59 -10.80 5.69
C ILE A 300 7.51 -9.83 5.23
N LYS A 301 6.37 -9.82 5.91
CA LYS A 301 5.18 -9.04 5.51
C LYS A 301 5.53 -7.57 5.32
N GLU A 302 6.12 -6.97 6.33
CA GLU A 302 6.42 -5.54 6.36
C GLU A 302 7.55 -5.19 5.39
N PHE A 303 8.49 -6.08 5.09
CA PHE A 303 9.52 -5.74 4.10
C PHE A 303 8.93 -5.64 2.69
N GLU A 304 7.99 -6.53 2.33
CA GLU A 304 7.27 -6.39 1.06
C GLU A 304 6.37 -5.15 1.07
N GLN A 305 5.57 -4.93 2.11
CA GLN A 305 4.69 -3.76 2.21
C GLN A 305 5.46 -2.43 2.12
N LEU A 306 6.60 -2.34 2.83
CA LEU A 306 7.44 -1.15 2.93
C LEU A 306 8.42 -1.01 1.77
N GLY A 307 8.51 -2.00 0.86
CA GLY A 307 9.52 -2.03 -0.20
C GLY A 307 10.95 -2.06 0.32
N ILE A 308 11.19 -2.64 1.51
CA ILE A 308 12.51 -2.73 2.11
C ILE A 308 13.34 -3.78 1.38
N VAL A 309 14.55 -3.37 0.97
CA VAL A 309 15.55 -4.25 0.37
C VAL A 309 16.75 -4.33 1.31
N ILE A 310 17.11 -5.56 1.68
CA ILE A 310 18.31 -5.80 2.46
C ILE A 310 19.52 -5.79 1.52
N LYS A 311 20.49 -4.92 1.82
CA LYS A 311 21.79 -4.91 1.15
C LYS A 311 22.91 -5.16 2.15
N THR A 312 24.07 -5.58 1.65
CA THR A 312 25.27 -5.74 2.46
C THR A 312 26.47 -5.10 1.81
N ILE A 313 27.36 -4.60 2.67
CA ILE A 313 28.61 -3.99 2.28
C ILE A 313 29.71 -4.83 2.91
N LYS A 314 30.49 -5.51 2.07
CA LYS A 314 31.67 -6.27 2.53
C LYS A 314 32.84 -5.29 2.67
N VAL A 315 33.36 -5.14 3.88
CA VAL A 315 34.53 -4.32 4.14
C VAL A 315 35.79 -5.18 4.12
N LYS A 316 36.81 -4.79 3.34
CA LYS A 316 38.13 -5.45 3.36
C LYS A 316 38.93 -4.92 4.56
N ARG A 317 39.65 -5.82 5.22
CA ARG A 317 40.42 -5.59 6.46
C ARG A 317 41.41 -4.41 6.41
N GLN A 318 41.85 -3.98 5.23
CA GLN A 318 42.89 -2.95 5.08
C GLN A 318 42.37 -1.51 5.21
N HIS A 319 41.05 -1.26 5.21
CA HIS A 319 40.46 0.10 5.30
C HIS A 319 39.43 0.24 6.42
N ALA A 320 39.45 -0.66 7.40
CA ALA A 320 38.57 -0.58 8.57
C ALA A 320 39.31 0.09 9.74
N PRO A 321 38.76 1.14 10.39
CA PRO A 321 39.16 1.46 11.75
C PRO A 321 38.97 0.21 12.61
N ARG A 322 39.85 0.00 13.60
CA ARG A 322 39.94 -1.22 14.45
C ARG A 322 38.72 -1.53 15.34
N ARG A 323 37.51 -1.06 15.01
CA ARG A 323 36.28 -1.40 15.71
C ARG A 323 35.14 -1.71 14.72
N HIS A 324 34.36 -2.74 15.06
CA HIS A 324 33.07 -3.15 14.50
C HIS A 324 33.12 -4.04 13.24
N PHE A 325 33.04 -5.36 13.49
CA PHE A 325 32.59 -6.31 12.48
C PHE A 325 31.07 -6.36 12.58
N ILE A 326 30.44 -5.98 11.47
CA ILE A 326 29.01 -5.73 11.23
C ILE A 326 28.63 -4.25 11.44
N SER A 327 28.93 -3.42 10.45
CA SER A 327 28.24 -2.13 10.27
C SER A 327 26.91 -2.42 9.57
N TYR A 328 25.80 -2.24 10.29
CA TYR A 328 24.47 -2.07 9.68
C TYR A 328 24.31 -0.59 9.29
N ASN A 329 25.08 -0.14 8.29
CA ASN A 329 24.80 1.18 7.74
C ASN A 329 23.57 1.08 6.84
N GLU A 330 22.49 1.61 7.40
CA GLU A 330 21.19 1.93 6.80
C GLU A 330 20.48 0.77 6.10
N ILE A 331 19.30 0.43 6.62
CA ILE A 331 18.22 -0.11 5.79
C ILE A 331 17.81 1.01 4.83
N THR A 332 18.59 1.21 3.78
CA THR A 332 18.31 2.21 2.76
C THR A 332 17.19 1.71 1.89
N ARG A 333 16.05 2.41 1.92
CA ARG A 333 15.14 2.43 0.79
C ARG A 333 15.89 2.99 -0.41
N VAL A 334 16.00 2.21 -1.49
CA VAL A 334 16.33 2.76 -2.80
C VAL A 334 15.05 3.16 -3.51
#